data_AF-A0AAD6S3B3-F1
#
_entry.id   AF-A0AAD6S3B3-F1
#
_cell.length_a   1.000
_cell.length_b   1.000
_cell.length_c   1.000
_cell.angle_alpha   90.00
_cell.angle_beta   90.00
_cell.angle_gamma   90.00
#
_symmetry.space_group_name_H-M   'P 1'
#
loop_
_entity.id
_entity.type
_entity.pdbx_description
1 polymer ?
#
loop_
_entity_poly.entity_id
_entity_poly.type
_entity_poly.pdbx_seq_one_letter_code
_entity_poly.pdbx_strand_id
1 'polypeptide(L)'
;LYNLDVDDAIWQDIGLDGADDSNDELPPPWLADAKVRSGIQAVLQLDRADEEDAILLKERSSLRRWFAEEWEVLDVAIAQTQGAERYQFARRRKHLIRLCARWRKYLPDEEDGFLWGPSAEELADCMIEDRTAARGRDEFDPGLDEGEGDSEDFETLDAIDNADAYRSEDDSGLDDSDPESD
;
A
#
# COMPACT_ATOMS: atom_id res chain seq x y z
N LEU A 1 29.97 22.95 -2.75
CA LEU A 1 28.80 23.05 -1.86
C LEU A 1 28.72 21.68 -1.18
N TYR A 2 29.12 21.60 0.08
CA TYR A 2 29.26 20.43 0.97
C TYR A 2 29.76 19.11 0.35
N ASN A 3 31.10 18.94 0.31
CA ASN A 3 31.71 17.61 0.30
C ASN A 3 31.75 17.16 1.76
N LEU A 4 30.74 16.44 2.19
CA LEU A 4 30.67 15.84 3.52
C LEU A 4 30.91 14.33 3.33
N ASP A 5 32.06 13.84 3.75
CA ASP A 5 32.42 12.42 3.68
C ASP A 5 32.19 11.73 5.03
N VAL A 6 31.99 10.42 5.04
CA VAL A 6 31.78 9.61 6.25
C VAL A 6 33.03 9.64 7.15
N ASP A 7 34.19 9.87 6.55
CA ASP A 7 35.47 10.02 7.25
C ASP A 7 35.70 11.44 7.83
N ASP A 8 34.79 12.40 7.59
CA ASP A 8 34.94 13.75 8.13
C ASP A 8 34.84 13.73 9.66
N ALA A 9 35.73 14.47 10.33
CA ALA A 9 35.87 14.51 11.79
C ALA A 9 34.63 14.97 12.58
N ILE A 10 33.57 15.41 11.89
CA ILE A 10 32.25 15.65 12.47
C ILE A 10 31.49 14.36 12.81
N TRP A 11 31.84 13.24 12.16
CA TRP A 11 31.35 11.89 12.47
C TRP A 11 32.24 11.13 13.47
N GLN A 12 33.39 11.70 13.84
CA GLN A 12 34.25 11.14 14.88
C GLN A 12 33.71 11.55 16.25
N ASP A 13 33.08 10.60 16.94
CA ASP A 13 32.90 10.48 18.39
C ASP A 13 33.06 11.77 19.20
N ILE A 14 32.17 12.73 18.98
CA ILE A 14 32.00 13.83 19.92
C ILE A 14 31.24 13.25 21.12
N GLY A 15 31.98 12.66 22.07
CA GLY A 15 31.44 12.20 23.37
C GLY A 15 31.69 10.74 23.75
N LEU A 16 32.56 10.00 23.06
CA LEU A 16 32.94 8.62 23.44
C LEU A 16 34.39 8.49 23.92
N ASP A 17 35.20 9.52 23.73
CA ASP A 17 36.52 9.67 24.34
C ASP A 17 36.35 10.07 25.81
N GLY A 18 36.60 9.10 26.70
CA GLY A 18 36.53 9.13 28.17
C GLY A 18 37.44 10.15 28.86
N ALA A 19 37.50 11.39 28.36
CA ALA A 19 38.16 12.52 29.01
C ALA A 19 37.43 13.00 30.28
N ASP A 20 36.32 12.34 30.65
CA ASP A 20 35.71 12.40 31.97
C ASP A 20 35.46 11.00 32.56
N ASP A 21 36.49 10.14 32.58
CA ASP A 21 36.55 8.92 33.41
C ASP A 21 36.46 9.22 34.93
N SER A 22 35.99 10.40 35.33
CA SER A 22 35.69 10.77 36.72
C SER A 22 34.20 10.75 37.05
N ASN A 23 33.34 10.54 36.05
CA ASN A 23 31.92 10.33 36.25
C ASN A 23 31.55 8.91 35.81
N ASP A 24 31.42 8.01 36.79
CA ASP A 24 30.67 6.74 36.72
C ASP A 24 29.16 7.00 36.44
N GLU A 25 28.83 7.92 35.53
CA GLU A 25 27.48 8.24 35.15
C GLU A 25 27.01 7.19 34.15
N LEU A 26 26.18 6.27 34.66
CA LEU A 26 25.50 5.25 33.88
C LEU A 26 24.89 5.88 32.61
N PRO A 27 25.03 5.24 31.43
CA PRO A 27 24.45 5.74 30.19
C PRO A 27 22.95 5.98 30.37
N PRO A 28 22.38 7.00 29.70
CA PRO A 28 21.00 7.37 29.91
C PRO A 28 20.07 6.18 29.60
N PRO A 29 18.92 6.04 30.29
CA PRO A 29 18.08 4.85 30.16
C PRO A 29 17.57 4.58 28.75
N TRP A 30 17.35 5.62 27.93
CA TRP A 30 16.97 5.44 26.52
C TRP A 30 18.06 4.80 25.66
N LEU A 31 19.31 4.76 26.14
CA LEU A 31 20.43 4.08 25.50
C LEU A 31 20.69 2.71 26.14
N ALA A 32 20.65 2.64 27.47
CA ALA A 32 21.11 1.49 28.25
C ALA A 32 20.00 0.47 28.63
N ASP A 33 18.76 0.92 28.79
CA ASP A 33 17.64 0.08 29.23
C ASP A 33 16.79 -0.35 28.02
N ALA A 34 16.80 -1.66 27.74
CA ALA A 34 16.03 -2.25 26.66
C ALA A 34 14.52 -2.02 26.80
N LYS A 35 13.99 -1.99 28.03
CA LYS A 35 12.55 -1.73 28.26
C LYS A 35 12.20 -0.29 27.95
N VAL A 36 13.08 0.66 28.29
CA VAL A 36 12.90 2.08 27.95
C VAL A 36 12.94 2.26 26.44
N ARG A 37 13.88 1.63 25.73
CA ARG A 37 13.93 1.66 24.25
C ARG A 37 12.68 1.08 23.61
N SER A 38 12.25 -0.09 24.07
CA SER A 38 11.02 -0.74 23.60
C SER A 38 9.80 0.15 23.86
N GLY A 39 9.71 0.79 25.03
CA GLY A 39 8.65 1.74 25.34
C GLY A 39 8.64 2.96 24.42
N ILE A 40 9.81 3.55 24.14
CA ILE A 40 9.93 4.68 23.20
C ILE A 40 9.50 4.25 21.80
N GLN A 41 9.96 3.09 21.31
CA GLN A 41 9.56 2.57 20.01
C GLN A 41 8.05 2.33 19.93
N ALA A 42 7.44 1.77 20.98
CA ALA A 42 6.00 1.53 21.02
C ALA A 42 5.20 2.84 20.95
N VAL A 43 5.62 3.89 21.67
CA VAL A 43 4.98 5.21 21.60
C VAL A 43 5.12 5.81 20.20
N LEU A 44 6.30 5.77 19.60
CA LEU A 44 6.51 6.29 18.24
C LEU A 44 5.74 5.51 17.18
N GLN A 45 5.56 4.19 17.35
CA GLN A 45 4.73 3.38 16.46
C GLN A 45 3.25 3.74 16.59
N LEU A 46 2.77 4.01 17.79
CA LEU A 46 1.41 4.48 18.02
C LEU A 46 1.18 5.84 17.36
N ASP A 47 2.06 6.81 17.62
CA ASP A 47 1.96 8.16 17.04
C ASP A 47 1.96 8.11 15.50
N ARG A 48 2.79 7.22 14.93
CA ARG A 48 2.84 7.00 13.49
C ARG A 48 1.56 6.36 12.94
N ALA A 49 1.00 5.37 13.65
CA ALA A 49 -0.25 4.75 13.24
C ALA A 49 -1.40 5.77 13.22
N ASP A 50 -1.47 6.65 14.22
CA ASP A 50 -2.47 7.73 14.28
C ASP A 50 -2.31 8.72 13.13
N GLU A 51 -1.07 9.07 12.76
CA GLU A 51 -0.79 9.93 11.60
C GLU A 51 -1.21 9.24 10.29
N GLU A 52 -0.83 7.99 10.10
CA GLU A 52 -1.17 7.20 8.90
C GLU A 52 -2.68 7.05 8.75
N ASP A 53 -3.43 6.79 9.84
CA ASP A 53 -4.89 6.74 9.82
C ASP A 53 -5.53 8.06 9.40
N ALA A 54 -5.02 9.19 9.90
CA ALA A 54 -5.50 10.52 9.53
C ALA A 54 -5.24 10.82 8.04
N ILE A 55 -4.07 10.42 7.52
CA ILE A 55 -3.71 10.56 6.10
C ILE A 55 -4.63 9.68 5.24
N LEU A 56 -4.79 8.40 5.60
CA LEU A 56 -5.63 7.46 4.88
C LEU A 56 -7.08 7.95 4.77
N LEU A 57 -7.62 8.54 5.82
CA LEU A 57 -8.96 9.12 5.78
C LEU A 57 -9.04 10.26 4.74
N LYS A 58 -8.08 11.17 4.75
CA LYS A 58 -8.00 12.29 3.81
C LYS A 58 -7.82 11.81 2.36
N GLU A 59 -6.98 10.81 2.14
CA GLU A 59 -6.76 10.21 0.84
C GLU A 59 -8.02 9.51 0.33
N ARG A 60 -8.72 8.74 1.17
CA ARG A 60 -10.01 8.12 0.82
C ARG A 60 -11.03 9.16 0.37
N SER A 61 -11.21 10.24 1.13
CA SER A 61 -12.13 11.32 0.74
C SER A 61 -11.71 11.98 -0.58
N SER A 62 -10.40 12.16 -0.80
CA SER A 62 -9.87 12.75 -2.03
C SER A 62 -10.12 11.84 -3.24
N LEU A 63 -9.90 10.53 -3.11
CA LEU A 63 -10.15 9.54 -4.17
C LEU A 63 -11.63 9.45 -4.52
N ARG A 64 -12.52 9.44 -3.52
CA ARG A 64 -13.98 9.45 -3.75
C ARG A 64 -14.42 10.72 -4.48
N ARG A 65 -13.92 11.88 -4.04
CA ARG A 65 -14.22 13.17 -4.66
C ARG A 65 -13.74 13.21 -6.11
N TRP A 66 -12.49 12.82 -6.36
CA TRP A 66 -11.93 12.75 -7.70
C TRP A 66 -12.78 11.84 -8.61
N PHE A 67 -13.17 10.67 -8.11
CA PHE A 67 -13.96 9.74 -8.89
C PHE A 67 -15.35 10.31 -9.22
N ALA A 68 -16.01 10.96 -8.26
CA ALA A 68 -17.32 11.58 -8.48
C ALA A 68 -17.26 12.70 -9.52
N GLU A 69 -16.25 13.57 -9.43
CA GLU A 69 -16.02 14.66 -10.40
C GLU A 69 -15.71 14.09 -11.80
N GLU A 70 -14.80 13.12 -11.91
CA GLU A 70 -14.45 12.48 -13.18
C GLU A 70 -15.66 11.78 -13.81
N TRP A 71 -16.48 11.12 -12.99
CA TRP A 71 -17.69 10.43 -13.44
C TRP A 71 -18.71 11.40 -14.02
N GLU A 72 -19.00 12.50 -13.31
CA GLU A 72 -19.92 13.55 -13.76
C GLU A 72 -19.45 14.19 -15.07
N VAL A 73 -18.16 14.55 -15.15
CA VAL A 73 -17.56 15.13 -16.36
C VAL A 73 -17.72 14.18 -17.55
N LEU A 74 -17.51 12.88 -17.33
CA LEU A 74 -17.61 11.90 -18.40
C LEU A 74 -19.05 11.69 -18.88
N ASP A 75 -20.02 11.64 -17.96
CA ASP A 75 -21.44 11.54 -18.33
C ASP A 75 -21.89 12.77 -19.15
N VAL A 76 -21.45 13.97 -18.75
CA VAL A 76 -21.70 15.20 -19.52
C VAL A 76 -21.02 15.14 -20.89
N ALA A 77 -19.76 14.71 -20.97
CA ALA A 77 -19.02 14.59 -22.23
C ALA A 77 -19.69 13.60 -23.21
N ILE A 78 -20.18 12.47 -22.72
CA ILE A 78 -20.92 11.48 -23.52
C ILE A 78 -22.24 12.06 -24.02
N ALA A 79 -22.96 12.81 -23.18
CA ALA A 79 -24.23 13.42 -23.56
C ALA A 79 -24.07 14.48 -24.65
N GLN A 80 -22.99 15.28 -24.60
CA GLN A 80 -22.74 16.38 -25.54
C GLN A 80 -22.05 15.94 -26.84
N THR A 81 -21.35 14.80 -26.84
CA THR A 81 -20.55 14.36 -27.99
C THR A 81 -21.31 13.39 -28.90
N GLN A 82 -21.36 13.72 -30.19
CA GLN A 82 -21.99 12.90 -31.24
C GLN A 82 -20.99 12.27 -32.23
N GLY A 83 -19.69 12.61 -32.12
CA GLY A 83 -18.64 12.15 -33.03
C GLY A 83 -17.93 10.87 -32.58
N ALA A 84 -16.85 10.52 -33.29
CA ALA A 84 -16.02 9.35 -33.02
C ALA A 84 -15.42 9.33 -31.59
N GLU A 85 -15.26 10.51 -30.96
CA GLU A 85 -14.77 10.63 -29.59
C GLU A 85 -15.71 10.03 -28.55
N ARG A 86 -17.01 9.91 -28.87
CA ARG A 86 -18.00 9.24 -28.01
C ARG A 86 -17.60 7.80 -27.70
N TYR A 87 -16.95 7.11 -28.66
CA TYR A 87 -16.43 5.76 -28.44
C TYR A 87 -15.32 5.74 -27.38
N GLN A 88 -14.43 6.75 -27.38
CA GLN A 88 -13.36 6.84 -26.38
C GLN A 88 -13.92 7.14 -25.00
N PHE A 89 -14.91 8.01 -24.90
CA PHE A 89 -15.61 8.26 -23.63
C PHE A 89 -16.33 7.02 -23.11
N ALA A 90 -16.98 6.25 -23.98
CA ALA A 90 -17.60 4.98 -23.60
C ALA A 90 -16.56 3.95 -23.08
N ARG A 91 -15.38 3.86 -23.73
CA ARG A 91 -14.26 3.04 -23.22
C ARG A 91 -13.78 3.51 -21.85
N ARG A 92 -13.59 4.82 -21.67
CA ARG A 92 -13.20 5.42 -20.39
C ARG A 92 -14.24 5.13 -19.31
N ARG A 93 -15.53 5.19 -19.64
CA ARG A 93 -16.64 4.91 -18.71
C ARG A 93 -16.57 3.47 -18.22
N LYS A 94 -16.42 2.51 -19.14
CA LYS A 94 -16.26 1.10 -18.78
C LYS A 94 -15.02 0.86 -17.91
N HIS A 95 -13.91 1.55 -18.18
CA HIS A 95 -12.73 1.48 -17.32
C HIS A 95 -12.99 2.02 -15.91
N LEU A 96 -13.65 3.18 -15.78
CA LEU A 96 -13.99 3.75 -14.47
C LEU A 96 -14.96 2.86 -13.68
N ILE A 97 -15.93 2.21 -14.32
CA ILE A 97 -16.81 1.25 -13.64
C ILE A 97 -16.00 0.09 -13.04
N ARG A 98 -15.06 -0.48 -13.81
CA ARG A 98 -14.17 -1.55 -13.32
C ARG A 98 -13.28 -1.08 -12.18
N LEU A 99 -12.75 0.15 -12.28
CA LEU A 99 -11.94 0.76 -11.24
C LEU A 99 -12.77 0.93 -9.95
N CYS A 100 -13.98 1.46 -10.07
CA CYS A 100 -14.92 1.61 -8.97
C CYS A 100 -15.27 0.27 -8.32
N ALA A 101 -15.55 -0.77 -9.11
CA ALA A 101 -15.85 -2.11 -8.61
C ALA A 101 -14.68 -2.70 -7.78
N ARG A 102 -13.43 -2.39 -8.16
CA ARG A 102 -12.24 -2.77 -7.40
C ARG A 102 -12.09 -1.95 -6.14
N TRP A 103 -12.24 -0.63 -6.24
CA TRP A 103 -12.06 0.31 -5.15
C TRP A 103 -13.11 0.15 -4.06
N ARG A 104 -14.35 -0.21 -4.39
CA ARG A 104 -15.44 -0.39 -3.40
C ARG A 104 -15.14 -1.46 -2.34
N LYS A 105 -14.20 -2.37 -2.59
CA LYS A 105 -13.71 -3.35 -1.61
C LYS A 105 -12.90 -2.69 -0.47
N TYR A 106 -12.20 -1.60 -0.77
CA TYR A 106 -11.30 -0.90 0.15
C TYR A 106 -11.79 0.50 0.54
N LEU A 107 -12.71 1.06 -0.26
CA LEU A 107 -13.40 2.32 -0.02
C LEU A 107 -14.91 2.02 0.08
N PRO A 108 -15.42 1.62 1.26
CA PRO A 108 -16.85 1.40 1.46
C PRO A 108 -17.65 2.71 1.25
N ASP A 109 -18.95 2.65 1.07
CA ASP A 109 -19.76 3.86 0.98
C ASP A 109 -19.86 4.54 2.36
N GLU A 110 -19.86 5.88 2.40
CA GLU A 110 -20.10 6.62 3.64
C GLU A 110 -21.59 6.57 4.02
N GLU A 111 -21.89 6.56 5.32
CA GLU A 111 -23.27 6.51 5.84
C GLU A 111 -24.10 7.74 5.43
N ASP A 112 -23.44 8.82 5.03
CA ASP A 112 -24.05 10.09 4.64
C ASP A 112 -24.84 10.04 3.31
N GLY A 113 -24.90 8.88 2.66
CA GLY A 113 -25.70 8.68 1.45
C GLY A 113 -25.12 9.37 0.20
N PHE A 114 -23.89 9.87 0.28
CA PHE A 114 -23.16 10.39 -0.88
C PHE A 114 -22.78 9.21 -1.80
N LEU A 115 -23.60 8.98 -2.83
CA LEU A 115 -23.33 7.98 -3.84
C LEU A 115 -22.20 8.51 -4.76
N TRP A 116 -20.98 8.02 -4.55
CA TRP A 116 -19.84 8.37 -5.39
C TRP A 116 -19.75 7.38 -6.56
N GLY A 117 -19.94 7.87 -7.79
CA GLY A 117 -19.79 7.07 -9.00
C GLY A 117 -21.04 6.28 -9.44
N PRO A 118 -20.87 5.21 -10.23
CA PRO A 118 -21.96 4.47 -10.87
C PRO A 118 -22.89 3.77 -9.87
N SER A 119 -24.13 3.54 -10.31
CA SER A 119 -25.11 2.83 -9.50
C SER A 119 -24.70 1.36 -9.27
N ALA A 120 -25.28 0.72 -8.24
CA ALA A 120 -25.04 -0.70 -7.99
C ALA A 120 -25.47 -1.59 -9.18
N GLU A 121 -26.49 -1.16 -9.93
CA GLU A 121 -26.97 -1.84 -11.13
C GLU A 121 -25.94 -1.74 -12.27
N GLU A 122 -25.41 -0.54 -12.53
CA GLU A 122 -24.38 -0.34 -13.58
C GLU A 122 -23.10 -1.13 -13.31
N LEU A 123 -22.74 -1.29 -12.04
CA LEU A 123 -21.61 -2.13 -11.63
C LEU A 123 -21.90 -3.61 -11.84
N ALA A 124 -23.11 -4.08 -11.52
CA ALA A 124 -23.50 -5.47 -11.74
C ALA A 124 -23.51 -5.82 -13.23
N ASP A 125 -24.09 -4.94 -14.06
CA ASP A 125 -24.19 -5.13 -15.51
C ASP A 125 -22.80 -5.19 -16.16
N CYS A 126 -21.90 -4.28 -15.81
CA CYS A 126 -20.53 -4.30 -16.34
C CYS A 126 -19.76 -5.57 -15.94
N MET A 127 -19.97 -6.07 -14.71
CA MET A 127 -19.32 -7.29 -14.23
C MET A 127 -19.88 -8.55 -14.91
N ILE A 128 -21.18 -8.55 -15.23
CA ILE A 128 -21.82 -9.62 -16.01
C ILE A 128 -21.29 -9.60 -17.45
N GLU A 129 -21.20 -8.43 -18.09
CA GLU A 129 -20.62 -8.29 -19.43
C GLU A 129 -19.17 -8.80 -19.49
N ASP A 130 -18.34 -8.46 -18.50
CA ASP A 130 -16.94 -8.89 -18.52
C ASP A 130 -16.79 -10.41 -18.31
N ARG A 131 -17.63 -11.01 -17.46
CA ARG A 131 -17.64 -12.47 -17.26
C ARG A 131 -18.19 -13.23 -18.47
N THR A 132 -19.20 -12.69 -19.14
CA THR A 132 -19.77 -13.29 -20.36
C THR A 132 -18.86 -13.11 -21.57
N ALA A 133 -18.17 -11.98 -21.70
CA ALA A 133 -17.17 -11.74 -22.74
C ALA A 133 -15.93 -12.64 -22.60
N ALA A 134 -15.55 -13.02 -21.37
CA ALA A 134 -14.52 -14.03 -21.14
C ALA A 134 -14.97 -15.42 -21.60
N ARG A 135 -16.21 -15.82 -21.29
CA ARG A 135 -16.77 -17.12 -21.71
C ARG A 135 -16.99 -17.23 -23.22
N GLY A 136 -17.39 -16.14 -23.88
CA GLY A 136 -17.57 -16.11 -25.33
C GLY A 136 -16.26 -16.14 -26.14
N ARG A 137 -15.10 -16.05 -25.48
CA ARG A 137 -13.79 -16.17 -26.13
C ARG A 137 -13.28 -17.62 -26.17
N ASP A 138 -13.85 -18.51 -25.35
CA ASP A 138 -13.48 -19.94 -25.28
C ASP A 138 -14.33 -20.85 -26.18
N GLU A 139 -15.37 -20.33 -26.84
CA GLU A 139 -16.20 -21.12 -27.75
C GLU A 139 -15.93 -20.72 -29.21
N PHE A 140 -15.02 -21.49 -29.82
CA PHE A 140 -14.76 -21.71 -31.26
C PHE A 140 -13.47 -21.12 -31.84
N ASP A 141 -12.40 -21.92 -31.76
CA ASP A 141 -11.40 -22.03 -32.83
C ASP A 141 -11.00 -23.51 -33.02
N PRO A 142 -11.45 -24.20 -34.08
CA PRO A 142 -11.10 -25.59 -34.34
C PRO A 142 -9.77 -25.72 -35.13
N GLY A 143 -8.86 -24.75 -35.12
CA GLY A 143 -7.71 -24.82 -36.03
C GLY A 143 -6.45 -23.98 -35.74
N LEU A 144 -6.09 -23.67 -34.50
CA LEU A 144 -4.77 -23.05 -34.23
C LEU A 144 -3.80 -23.99 -33.50
N ASP A 145 -2.77 -24.33 -34.27
CA ASP A 145 -1.51 -25.00 -33.98
C ASP A 145 -0.85 -24.54 -32.67
N GLU A 146 -0.36 -25.50 -31.89
CA GLU A 146 0.35 -25.27 -30.62
C GLU A 146 1.72 -24.64 -30.89
N GLY A 147 1.76 -23.30 -30.92
CA GLY A 147 3.00 -22.53 -30.83
C GLY A 147 3.23 -22.07 -29.40
N GLU A 148 4.26 -22.61 -28.75
CA GLU A 148 4.84 -22.13 -27.48
C GLU A 148 4.95 -20.60 -27.49
N GLY A 149 4.07 -19.95 -26.71
CA GLY A 149 4.06 -18.52 -26.48
C GLY A 149 4.21 -18.27 -24.99
N ASP A 150 5.42 -17.92 -24.61
CA ASP A 150 5.90 -17.55 -23.28
C ASP A 150 4.91 -16.61 -22.56
N SER A 151 4.28 -17.11 -21.49
CA SER A 151 3.33 -16.36 -20.68
C SER A 151 4.02 -15.79 -19.44
N GLU A 152 4.98 -14.90 -19.63
CA GLU A 152 5.51 -14.06 -18.55
C GLU A 152 4.72 -12.74 -18.51
N ASP A 153 3.63 -12.66 -17.73
CA ASP A 153 3.24 -11.43 -17.01
C ASP A 153 1.96 -11.61 -16.16
N PHE A 154 2.08 -12.11 -14.92
CA PHE A 154 1.17 -11.70 -13.82
C PHE A 154 1.62 -12.05 -12.38
N GLU A 155 2.89 -12.36 -12.11
CA GLU A 155 3.34 -12.82 -10.78
C GLU A 155 3.89 -11.72 -9.84
N THR A 156 3.65 -10.43 -10.11
CA THR A 156 4.29 -9.34 -9.35
C THR A 156 3.46 -8.73 -8.21
N LEU A 157 2.25 -9.22 -7.92
CA LEU A 157 1.41 -8.66 -6.84
C LEU A 157 1.44 -9.45 -5.51
N ASP A 158 1.90 -10.69 -5.50
CA ASP A 158 2.04 -11.49 -4.27
C ASP A 158 3.35 -11.19 -3.49
N ALA A 159 4.21 -10.33 -4.04
CA ALA A 159 5.49 -9.97 -3.41
C ALA A 159 5.35 -8.95 -2.25
N ILE A 160 4.17 -8.35 -2.05
CA ILE A 160 3.98 -7.30 -1.04
C ILE A 160 3.74 -7.88 0.37
N ASP A 161 3.17 -9.08 0.49
CA ASP A 161 2.90 -9.72 1.80
C ASP A 161 4.17 -10.29 2.47
N ASN A 162 5.29 -10.43 1.75
CA ASN A 162 6.54 -10.98 2.32
C ASN A 162 7.42 -9.94 3.02
N ALA A 163 7.08 -8.65 2.99
CA ALA A 163 7.87 -7.62 3.65
C ALA A 163 7.70 -7.63 5.19
N ASP A 164 6.56 -8.11 5.71
CA ASP A 164 6.29 -8.15 7.15
C ASP A 164 6.94 -9.33 7.88
N ALA A 165 7.37 -10.38 7.15
CA ALA A 165 8.00 -11.56 7.74
C ALA A 165 9.43 -11.29 8.26
N TYR A 166 10.08 -10.21 7.83
CA TYR A 166 11.46 -9.88 8.25
C TYR A 166 11.55 -9.04 9.53
N ARG A 167 10.42 -8.74 10.20
CA ARG A 167 10.42 -7.92 11.43
C ARG A 167 10.31 -8.72 12.74
N SER A 168 10.14 -10.05 12.67
CA SER A 168 9.86 -10.88 13.85
C SER A 168 10.97 -11.84 14.28
N GLU A 169 12.12 -11.86 13.59
CA GLU A 169 13.22 -12.78 13.93
C GLU A 169 14.43 -12.01 14.44
N ASP A 170 14.31 -11.44 15.65
CA ASP A 170 15.45 -11.11 16.50
C ASP A 170 14.97 -10.98 17.97
N ASP A 171 14.37 -12.06 18.49
CA ASP A 171 14.24 -12.31 19.93
C ASP A 171 14.20 -13.82 20.22
N SER A 172 15.31 -14.52 19.94
CA SER A 172 15.55 -15.84 20.52
C SER A 172 17.05 -16.13 20.67
N GLY A 173 17.60 -15.67 21.79
CA GLY A 173 18.89 -16.12 22.32
C GLY A 173 19.06 -15.50 23.70
N LEU A 174 19.37 -16.20 24.79
CA LEU A 174 19.86 -17.55 25.04
C LEU A 174 19.39 -17.88 26.46
N ASP A 175 18.75 -19.04 26.69
CA ASP A 175 18.60 -19.62 28.03
C ASP A 175 19.61 -20.76 28.13
N ASP A 176 20.83 -20.42 28.56
CA ASP A 176 21.86 -21.41 28.88
C ASP A 176 21.46 -22.17 30.14
N SER A 177 21.22 -23.46 29.95
CA SER A 177 21.04 -24.43 31.02
C SER A 177 22.35 -24.63 31.76
N ASP A 178 22.40 -24.31 33.06
CA ASP A 178 23.46 -24.79 33.95
C ASP A 178 23.05 -26.11 34.62
N PRO A 179 23.84 -27.19 34.49
CA PRO A 179 23.69 -28.40 35.27
C PRO A 179 24.76 -28.47 36.36
N GLU A 180 24.40 -28.34 37.64
CA GLU A 180 25.28 -28.85 38.69
C GLU A 180 24.52 -29.66 39.74
N SER A 181 24.98 -30.90 39.86
CA SER A 181 24.72 -31.83 40.95
C SER A 181 25.93 -31.78 41.89
N ASP A 182 25.68 -31.55 43.18
CA ASP A 182 26.23 -32.35 44.29
C ASP A 182 25.45 -32.06 45.59
#